data_AF-A0A529R5D2-F1
#
_entry.id   AF-A0A529R5D2-F1
#
_cell.length_a   1.000
_cell.length_b   1.000
_cell.length_c   1.000
_cell.angle_alpha   90.00
_cell.angle_beta   90.00
_cell.angle_gamma   90.00
#
_symmetry.space_group_name_H-M   'P 1'
#
loop_
_entity.id
_entity.type
_entity.pdbx_description
1 polymer ?
#
loop_
_entity_poly.entity_id
_entity_poly.type
_entity_poly.pdbx_seq_one_letter_code
_entity_poly.pdbx_strand_id
1 'polypeptide(L)' 'MGSTAEFEGKTVVVTGAGGGLGSAIVELMAEGGARIVGCDQSMEALASPHIA' A
#
# COMPACT_ATOMS: atom_id res chain seq x y z
N MET A 1 -1.51 -17.79 -5.38
CA MET A 1 -1.90 -16.51 -5.99
C MET A 1 -3.30 -16.20 -5.49
N GLY A 2 -3.46 -15.22 -4.60
CA GLY A 2 -4.78 -14.81 -4.13
C GLY A 2 -5.63 -14.26 -5.29
N SER A 3 -6.95 -14.28 -5.15
CA SER A 3 -7.83 -13.60 -6.11
C SER A 3 -7.49 -12.11 -6.13
N THR A 4 -7.50 -11.47 -7.29
CA THR A 4 -7.21 -10.03 -7.52
C THR A 4 -8.14 -9.05 -6.79
N ALA A 5 -9.05 -9.53 -5.95
CA ALA A 5 -10.03 -8.76 -5.19
C ALA A 5 -10.11 -9.20 -3.73
N GLU A 6 -9.09 -9.90 -3.21
CA GLU A 6 -9.06 -10.38 -1.82
C GLU A 6 -9.32 -9.27 -0.79
N PHE A 7 -8.90 -8.04 -1.10
CA PHE A 7 -9.03 -6.87 -0.24
C PHE A 7 -9.94 -5.78 -0.81
N GLU A 8 -10.80 -6.11 -1.78
CA GLU A 8 -11.72 -5.14 -2.36
C GLU A 8 -12.65 -4.55 -1.28
N GLY A 9 -12.82 -3.23 -1.30
CA GLY A 9 -13.60 -2.48 -0.32
C GLY A 9 -12.95 -2.35 1.07
N LYS A 10 -11.72 -2.83 1.26
CA LYS A 10 -10.96 -2.62 2.51
C LYS A 10 -10.07 -1.39 2.41
N THR A 11 -9.84 -0.74 3.55
CA THR A 11 -8.82 0.30 3.72
C THR A 11 -7.69 -0.25 4.56
N VAL A 12 -6.45 -0.13 4.09
CA VAL A 12 -5.25 -0.62 4.74
C VAL A 12 -4.32 0.55 5.06
N VAL A 13 -3.82 0.61 6.29
CA VAL A 13 -2.79 1.56 6.69
C VAL A 13 -1.44 0.84 6.68
N VAL A 14 -0.45 1.39 5.98
CA VAL A 14 0.91 0.86 5.95
C VAL A 14 1.86 1.89 6.58
N THR A 15 2.56 1.50 7.64
CA THR A 15 3.63 2.30 8.28
C THR A 15 4.98 1.93 7.69
N GLY A 16 5.85 2.92 7.48
CA GLY A 16 7.10 2.73 6.73
C GLY A 16 6.86 2.46 5.24
N ALA A 17 5.77 3.02 4.69
CA ALA A 17 5.29 2.72 3.34
C ALA A 17 6.22 3.18 2.21
N GLY A 18 7.21 4.04 2.50
CA GLY A 18 8.05 4.66 1.49
C GLY A 18 9.30 3.87 1.10
N GLY A 19 9.60 2.73 1.74
CA GLY A 19 10.84 2.00 1.48
C GLY A 19 10.77 0.49 1.65
N GLY A 20 11.64 -0.21 0.92
CA GLY A 20 11.90 -1.65 1.07
C GLY A 20 10.64 -2.49 1.08
N LEU A 21 10.36 -3.14 2.22
CA LEU A 21 9.17 -3.97 2.39
C LEU A 21 7.88 -3.16 2.43
N GLY A 22 7.90 -1.93 2.94
CA GLY A 22 6.69 -1.11 3.02
C GLY A 22 6.12 -0.80 1.65
N SER A 23 6.98 -0.42 0.69
CA SER A 23 6.54 -0.18 -0.70
C SER A 23 6.04 -1.45 -1.37
N ALA A 24 6.68 -2.60 -1.12
CA ALA A 24 6.22 -3.89 -1.65
C ALA A 24 4.87 -4.33 -1.05
N ILE A 25 4.63 -4.04 0.23
CA ILE A 25 3.34 -4.30 0.88
C ILE A 25 2.25 -3.40 0.28
N VAL A 26 2.56 -2.13 0.03
CA VAL A 26 1.63 -1.21 -0.65
C VAL A 26 1.20 -1.77 -2.01
N GLU A 27 2.15 -2.19 -2.84
CA GLU A 27 1.87 -2.79 -4.16
C GLU A 27 1.02 -4.05 -4.03
N LEU A 28 1.42 -5.00 -3.19
CA LEU A 28 0.69 -6.26 -3.02
C LEU A 28 -0.76 -6.04 -2.54
N MET A 29 -0.96 -5.12 -1.59
CA MET A 29 -2.30 -4.83 -1.07
C MET A 29 -3.15 -4.07 -2.10
N ALA A 30 -2.54 -3.17 -2.88
CA ALA A 30 -3.22 -2.46 -3.96
C ALA A 30 -3.63 -3.40 -5.09
N GLU A 31 -2.76 -4.35 -5.48
CA GLU A 31 -3.07 -5.41 -6.44
C GLU A 31 -4.24 -6.30 -5.97
N GLY A 32 -4.39 -6.47 -4.66
CA GLY A 32 -5.53 -7.16 -4.06
C GLY A 32 -6.81 -6.32 -3.96
N GLY A 33 -6.81 -5.06 -4.44
CA GLY A 33 -7.99 -4.19 -4.51
C GLY A 33 -8.22 -3.30 -3.27
N ALA A 34 -7.26 -3.21 -2.36
CA ALA A 34 -7.39 -2.35 -1.18
C ALA A 34 -7.21 -0.86 -1.52
N ARG A 35 -7.88 0.01 -0.76
CA ARG A 35 -7.52 1.43 -0.64
C ARG A 35 -6.38 1.56 0.36
N ILE A 36 -5.28 2.20 -0.02
CA ILE A 36 -4.09 2.31 0.83
C ILE A 36 -3.95 3.71 1.43
N VAL A 37 -3.64 3.76 2.73
CA VAL A 37 -3.17 4.97 3.43
C VAL A 37 -1.72 4.72 3.84
N GLY A 38 -0.81 5.48 3.27
CA GLY A 38 0.62 5.36 3.53
C GLY A 38 1.06 6.28 4.67
N CYS A 39 1.96 5.80 5.52
CA CYS A 39 2.62 6.60 6.54
C CYS A 39 4.12 6.32 6.49
N ASP A 40 4.92 7.37 6.42
CA ASP A 40 6.37 7.31 6.51
C ASP A 40 6.90 8.58 7.19
N GLN A 41 8.12 8.52 7.71
CA GLN A 41 8.78 9.68 8.31
C GLN A 41 9.19 10.73 7.26
N SER A 42 9.33 10.34 5.99
CA SER A 42 9.59 11.23 4.86
C SER A 42 8.42 11.23 3.90
N MET A 43 7.88 12.41 3.62
CA MET A 43 6.83 12.60 2.62
C MET A 43 7.34 12.28 1.22
N GLU A 44 8.62 12.56 0.94
CA GLU A 44 9.27 12.28 -0.34
C GLU A 44 9.37 10.78 -0.63
N ALA A 45 9.48 9.95 0.42
CA ALA A 45 9.53 8.50 0.28
C ALA A 45 8.17 7.90 -0.10
N LEU A 46 7.05 8.58 0.15
CA LEU A 46 5.69 8.14 -0.20
C LEU A 46 5.40 8.34 -1.71
N ALA A 47 6.22 7.76 -2.57
CA ALA A 47 6.15 7.94 -4.02
C ALA A 47 5.22 6.96 -4.75
N SER A 48 4.66 5.96 -4.04
CA SER A 48 3.79 4.96 -4.66
C SER A 48 2.47 5.60 -5.15
N PRO A 49 2.04 5.32 -6.39
CA PRO A 49 0.79 5.85 -6.92
C PRO A 49 -0.47 5.25 -6.27
N HIS A 50 -0.30 4.21 -5.45
CA HIS A 50 -1.41 3.53 -4.77
C HIS A 50 -1.75 4.16 -3.41
N ILE A 51 -0.91 5.05 -2.90
CA ILE A 51 -1.11 5.73 -1.61
C ILE A 51 -2.05 6.92 -1.80
N ALA A 52 -3.14 6.93 -1.03
CA ALA A 52 -4.11 8.03 -1.00
C ALA A 52 -3.70 9.17 -0.05
#